data_AF-A0A834K1K3-F1
#
_entry.id   AF-A0A834K1K3-F1
#
_cell.length_a   1.000
_cell.length_b   1.000
_cell.length_c   1.000
_cell.angle_alpha   90.00
_cell.angle_beta   90.00
_cell.angle_gamma   90.00
#
_symmetry.space_group_name_H-M   'P 1'
#
loop_
_entity.id
_entity.type
_entity.pdbx_description
1 polymer ?
#
loop_
_entity_poly.entity_id
_entity_poly.type
_entity_poly.pdbx_seq_one_letter_code
_entity_poly.pdbx_strand_id
1 'polypeptide(L)'
;MRRNLGSQEKSFCTTNNLEESLSILTEELESFNISPVQADNDGIESIESLKEISMKLINSLWNLIHKHRMLMKSHDELNDTYAKISNDNNSLKNHVKRLKEELQKGHTMLAQIREKERRLKVQNDAILRDLKQEKNEVTKLKKQSLSKDSQHEHELRRIIQSGNKLREQLQKSTGTYIPKDKVIQKVQTDHDKEVMLYKQTICRLEENNRLMLQEINDLKDSLSLHSTAIDLQMEASGVWTDTDA
;
A
#
# COMPACT_ATOMS: atom_id res chain seq x y z
N MET A 1 -62.93 56.39 5.82
CA MET A 1 -63.58 56.90 7.05
C MET A 1 -63.61 58.42 7.00
N ARG A 2 -64.78 59.01 6.73
CA ARG A 2 -65.00 60.46 6.82
C ARG A 2 -65.05 60.82 8.31
N ARG A 3 -64.16 61.71 8.77
CA ARG A 3 -64.30 62.28 10.13
C ARG A 3 -65.38 63.36 10.08
N ASN A 4 -66.43 63.15 10.87
CA ASN A 4 -67.31 64.21 11.33
C ASN A 4 -66.45 65.20 12.14
N LEU A 5 -66.14 66.37 11.57
CA LEU A 5 -65.83 67.56 12.37
C LEU A 5 -67.12 68.36 12.49
N GLY A 6 -67.93 68.00 13.49
CA GLY A 6 -68.89 68.92 14.06
C GLY A 6 -68.14 69.87 14.98
N SER A 7 -67.54 70.93 14.43
CA SER A 7 -67.18 72.11 15.20
C SER A 7 -68.13 73.22 14.76
N GLN A 8 -68.84 73.83 15.71
CA GLN A 8 -69.46 75.14 15.50
C GLN A 8 -68.41 76.05 14.85
N GLU A 9 -68.57 76.34 13.55
CA GLU A 9 -67.68 77.27 12.86
C GLU A 9 -67.91 78.64 13.48
N LYS A 10 -67.03 79.02 14.39
CA LYS A 10 -66.89 80.40 14.83
C LYS A 10 -66.44 81.17 13.59
N SER A 11 -67.36 81.94 13.00
CA SER A 11 -67.10 82.70 11.77
C SER A 11 -65.85 83.55 11.97
N PHE A 12 -64.82 83.31 11.14
CA PHE A 12 -63.55 84.04 11.19
C PHE A 12 -63.78 85.55 11.05
N CYS A 13 -64.63 85.94 10.10
CA CYS A 13 -65.00 87.32 9.83
C CYS A 13 -66.47 87.57 10.20
N THR A 14 -66.72 88.68 10.89
CA THR A 14 -68.02 89.24 11.28
C THR A 14 -68.05 90.73 10.92
N THR A 15 -69.22 91.37 11.00
CA THR A 15 -69.34 92.82 10.72
C THR A 15 -68.48 93.69 11.65
N ASN A 16 -68.15 93.20 12.84
CA ASN A 16 -67.47 93.98 13.88
C ASN A 16 -65.94 93.84 13.83
N ASN A 17 -65.41 92.86 13.09
CA ASN A 17 -63.97 92.57 13.03
C ASN A 17 -63.47 92.43 11.58
N LEU A 18 -64.16 93.06 10.62
CA LEU A 18 -63.85 92.95 9.19
C LEU A 18 -62.41 93.39 8.85
N GLU A 19 -61.98 94.55 9.35
CA GLU A 19 -60.63 95.09 9.10
C GLU A 19 -59.53 94.22 9.72
N GLU A 20 -59.71 93.79 10.97
CA GLU A 20 -58.78 92.89 11.66
C GLU A 20 -58.69 91.53 10.95
N SER A 21 -59.82 90.97 10.53
CA SER A 21 -59.89 89.70 9.80
C SER A 21 -59.22 89.79 8.42
N LEU A 22 -59.37 90.93 7.73
CA LEU A 22 -58.71 91.18 6.44
C LEU A 22 -57.19 91.33 6.60
N SER A 23 -56.74 91.98 7.67
CA SER A 23 -55.31 92.10 7.99
C SER A 23 -54.70 90.72 8.26
N ILE A 24 -55.33 89.90 9.09
CA ILE A 24 -54.87 88.54 9.39
C ILE A 24 -54.85 87.68 8.12
N LEU A 25 -55.92 87.74 7.32
CA LEU A 25 -55.96 87.01 6.05
C LEU A 25 -54.85 87.44 5.09
N THR A 26 -54.53 88.73 5.07
CA THR A 26 -53.47 89.27 4.23
C THR A 26 -52.09 88.74 4.65
N GLU A 27 -51.78 88.73 5.94
CA GLU A 27 -50.54 88.15 6.48
C GLU A 27 -50.41 86.65 6.14
N GLU A 28 -51.50 85.90 6.30
CA GLU A 28 -51.54 84.48 5.93
C GLU A 28 -51.29 84.29 4.42
N LEU A 29 -51.95 85.07 3.57
CA LEU A 29 -51.74 85.01 2.11
C LEU A 29 -50.30 85.34 1.72
N GLU A 30 -49.68 86.34 2.35
CA GLU A 30 -48.28 86.70 2.16
C GLU A 30 -47.35 85.56 2.57
N SER A 31 -47.63 84.84 3.66
CA SER A 31 -46.87 83.65 4.08
C SER A 31 -46.87 82.55 3.01
N PHE A 32 -47.96 82.45 2.24
CA PHE A 32 -48.08 81.54 1.09
C PHE A 32 -47.55 82.16 -0.22
N ASN A 33 -46.92 83.34 -0.19
CA ASN A 33 -46.49 84.12 -1.35
C ASN A 33 -47.65 84.40 -2.32
N ILE A 34 -48.81 84.80 -1.79
CA ILE A 34 -49.98 85.25 -2.54
C ILE A 34 -50.13 86.75 -2.32
N SER A 35 -50.57 87.47 -3.36
CA SER A 35 -50.69 88.93 -3.30
C SER A 35 -51.60 89.38 -2.15
N PRO A 36 -51.19 90.38 -1.36
CA PRO A 36 -51.99 90.89 -0.26
C PRO A 36 -53.27 91.57 -0.73
N VAL A 37 -54.30 91.56 0.12
CA VAL A 37 -55.57 92.26 -0.11
C VAL A 37 -55.62 93.49 0.78
N GLN A 38 -54.96 94.56 0.34
CA GLN A 38 -55.01 95.85 1.04
C GLN A 38 -56.22 96.68 0.59
N ALA A 39 -56.89 97.30 1.56
CA ALA A 39 -57.83 98.39 1.33
C ALA A 39 -57.03 99.71 1.27
N ASP A 40 -57.32 100.57 0.28
CA ASP A 40 -56.70 101.90 0.21
C ASP A 40 -57.15 102.79 1.39
N ASN A 41 -56.36 103.83 1.70
CA ASN A 41 -56.53 104.74 2.84
C ASN A 41 -57.90 105.47 2.92
N ASP A 42 -58.75 105.37 1.89
CA ASP A 42 -60.11 105.95 1.87
C ASP A 42 -61.18 105.05 2.53
N GLY A 43 -60.78 103.93 3.14
CA GLY A 43 -61.69 103.03 3.86
C GLY A 43 -62.59 102.21 2.92
N ILE A 44 -63.35 101.27 3.51
CA ILE A 44 -64.29 100.39 2.80
C ILE A 44 -65.63 101.12 2.51
N GLU A 45 -65.61 102.44 2.39
CA GLU A 45 -66.83 103.26 2.36
C GLU A 45 -67.39 103.44 0.93
N SER A 46 -66.56 103.25 -0.11
CA SER A 46 -67.00 103.38 -1.50
C SER A 46 -67.27 102.03 -2.18
N ILE A 47 -68.31 101.97 -3.02
CA ILE A 47 -68.66 100.78 -3.80
C ILE A 47 -67.51 100.32 -4.71
N GLU A 48 -66.71 101.25 -5.25
CA GLU A 48 -65.58 100.93 -6.13
C GLU A 48 -64.41 100.29 -5.34
N SER A 49 -64.10 100.80 -4.13
CA SER A 49 -63.08 100.21 -3.25
C SER A 49 -63.44 98.77 -2.83
N LEU A 50 -64.72 98.53 -2.52
CA LEU A 50 -65.23 97.23 -2.11
C LEU A 50 -65.17 96.22 -3.28
N LYS A 51 -65.43 96.70 -4.50
CA LYS A 51 -65.28 95.92 -5.74
C LYS A 51 -63.82 95.57 -6.00
N GLU A 52 -62.88 96.49 -5.81
CA GLU A 52 -61.45 96.23 -5.95
C GLU A 52 -60.92 95.21 -4.93
N ILE A 53 -61.26 95.39 -3.66
CA ILE A 53 -60.92 94.45 -2.58
C ILE A 53 -61.51 93.07 -2.88
N SER A 54 -62.75 93.00 -3.35
CA SER A 54 -63.40 91.74 -3.75
C SER A 54 -62.65 91.06 -4.90
N MET A 55 -62.22 91.81 -5.92
CA MET A 55 -61.40 91.26 -7.02
C MET A 55 -60.06 90.73 -6.52
N LYS A 56 -59.36 91.47 -5.64
CA LYS A 56 -58.10 91.02 -5.01
C LYS A 56 -58.30 89.76 -4.17
N LEU A 57 -59.40 89.65 -3.41
CA LEU A 57 -59.76 88.45 -2.64
C LEU A 57 -60.04 87.25 -3.53
N ILE A 58 -60.85 87.42 -4.58
CA ILE A 58 -61.20 86.33 -5.51
C ILE A 58 -59.94 85.79 -6.18
N ASN A 59 -59.05 86.66 -6.64
CA ASN A 59 -57.79 86.25 -7.25
C ASN A 59 -56.85 85.56 -6.25
N SER A 60 -56.79 86.06 -5.01
CA SER A 60 -55.97 85.45 -3.95
C SER A 60 -56.49 84.07 -3.57
N LEU A 61 -57.81 83.92 -3.44
CA LEU A 61 -58.46 82.64 -3.18
C LEU A 61 -58.24 81.65 -4.33
N TRP A 62 -58.34 82.12 -5.58
CA TRP A 62 -58.04 81.30 -6.75
C TRP A 62 -56.59 80.80 -6.73
N ASN A 63 -55.63 81.68 -6.45
CA ASN A 63 -54.22 81.33 -6.32
C ASN A 63 -53.97 80.31 -5.20
N LEU A 64 -54.64 80.49 -4.05
CA LEU A 64 -54.55 79.56 -2.92
C LEU A 64 -55.07 78.17 -3.29
N ILE A 65 -56.26 78.08 -3.91
CA ILE A 65 -56.85 76.81 -4.36
C ILE A 65 -55.93 76.14 -5.38
N HIS A 66 -55.37 76.89 -6.32
CA HIS A 66 -54.48 76.34 -7.34
C HIS A 66 -53.18 75.81 -6.72
N LYS A 67 -52.53 76.58 -5.84
CA LYS A 67 -51.34 76.15 -5.09
C LYS A 67 -51.63 74.91 -4.25
N HIS A 68 -52.77 74.86 -3.55
CA HIS A 68 -53.17 73.69 -2.77
C HIS A 68 -53.32 72.44 -3.65
N ARG A 69 -53.99 72.55 -4.80
CA ARG A 69 -54.11 71.43 -5.76
C ARG A 69 -52.76 70.96 -6.28
N MET A 70 -51.85 71.89 -6.58
CA MET A 70 -50.48 71.55 -7.00
C MET A 70 -49.69 70.84 -5.90
N LEU A 71 -49.79 71.33 -4.67
CA LEU A 71 -49.13 70.72 -3.51
C LEU A 71 -49.67 69.31 -3.24
N MET A 72 -50.99 69.12 -3.30
CA MET A 72 -51.60 67.79 -3.16
C MET A 72 -51.12 66.83 -4.24
N LYS A 73 -51.07 67.27 -5.50
CA LYS A 73 -50.53 66.44 -6.59
C LYS A 73 -49.07 66.06 -6.35
N SER A 74 -48.23 67.03 -5.97
CA SER A 74 -46.82 66.77 -5.67
C SER A 74 -46.64 65.83 -4.48
N HIS A 75 -47.48 65.98 -3.45
CA HIS A 75 -47.49 65.09 -2.28
C HIS A 75 -47.87 63.65 -2.66
N ASP A 76 -48.87 63.46 -3.53
CA ASP A 76 -49.26 62.15 -4.01
C ASP A 76 -48.15 61.49 -4.85
N GLU A 77 -47.49 62.25 -5.74
CA GLU A 77 -46.33 61.79 -6.50
C GLU A 77 -45.16 61.40 -5.58
N LEU A 78 -44.92 62.17 -4.50
CA LEU A 78 -43.90 61.86 -3.52
C LEU A 78 -44.22 60.59 -2.73
N ASN A 79 -45.48 60.37 -2.37
CA ASN A 79 -45.91 59.15 -1.68
C ASN A 79 -45.76 57.91 -2.56
N ASP A 80 -46.11 58.01 -3.84
CA ASP A 80 -45.95 56.92 -4.81
C ASP A 80 -44.48 56.56 -5.00
N THR A 81 -43.60 57.56 -5.13
CA THR A 81 -42.15 57.33 -5.26
C THR A 81 -41.55 56.76 -3.98
N TYR A 82 -41.96 57.26 -2.82
CA TYR A 82 -41.54 56.72 -1.53
C TYR A 82 -41.97 55.25 -1.36
N ALA A 83 -43.21 54.91 -1.72
CA ALA A 83 -43.71 53.54 -1.66
C ALA A 83 -42.91 52.61 -2.57
N LYS A 84 -42.59 53.04 -3.79
CA LYS A 84 -41.72 52.29 -4.73
C LYS A 84 -40.33 52.05 -4.15
N ILE A 85 -39.66 53.11 -3.69
CA ILE A 85 -38.31 53.02 -3.11
C ILE A 85 -38.30 52.13 -1.87
N SER A 86 -39.31 52.24 -1.01
CA SER A 86 -39.46 51.39 0.17
C SER A 86 -39.57 49.90 -0.21
N ASN A 87 -40.37 49.58 -1.22
CA ASN A 87 -40.52 48.21 -1.72
C ASN A 87 -39.21 47.68 -2.34
N ASP A 88 -38.54 48.49 -3.16
CA ASP A 88 -37.25 48.13 -3.77
C ASP A 88 -36.18 47.90 -2.71
N ASN A 89 -36.09 48.77 -1.70
CA ASN A 89 -35.19 48.59 -0.57
C ASN A 89 -35.48 47.31 0.22
N ASN A 90 -36.74 46.97 0.44
CA ASN A 90 -37.10 45.72 1.10
C ASN A 90 -36.71 44.49 0.26
N SER A 91 -36.93 44.55 -1.05
CA SER A 91 -36.50 43.51 -2.00
C SER A 91 -34.98 43.32 -1.98
N LEU A 92 -34.21 44.42 -2.07
CA LEU A 92 -32.75 44.41 -2.00
C LEU A 92 -32.25 43.86 -0.67
N LYS A 93 -32.85 44.27 0.46
CA LYS A 93 -32.51 43.75 1.79
C LYS A 93 -32.71 42.24 1.88
N ASN A 94 -33.80 41.72 1.32
CA ASN A 94 -34.06 40.29 1.26
C ASN A 94 -33.08 39.56 0.33
N HIS A 95 -32.69 40.18 -0.78
CA HIS A 95 -31.67 39.62 -1.67
C HIS A 95 -30.30 39.53 -0.99
N VAL A 96 -29.87 40.61 -0.33
CA VAL A 96 -28.63 40.64 0.46
C VAL A 96 -28.65 39.58 1.57
N LYS A 97 -29.79 39.40 2.25
CA LYS A 97 -29.94 38.34 3.27
C LYS A 97 -29.72 36.95 2.67
N ARG A 98 -30.36 36.64 1.53
CA ARG A 98 -30.20 35.35 0.84
C ARG A 98 -28.75 35.11 0.41
N LEU A 99 -28.11 36.11 -0.19
CA LEU A 99 -26.70 36.02 -0.59
C LEU A 99 -25.77 35.76 0.61
N LYS A 100 -26.02 36.39 1.77
CA LYS A 100 -25.26 36.11 3.00
C LYS A 100 -25.44 34.67 3.47
N GLU A 101 -26.65 34.13 3.41
CA GLU A 101 -26.94 32.74 3.76
C GLU A 101 -26.27 31.75 2.79
N GLU A 102 -26.30 32.03 1.48
CA GLU A 102 -25.61 31.24 0.46
C GLU A 102 -24.09 31.28 0.63
N LEU A 103 -23.52 32.46 0.91
CA LEU A 103 -22.09 32.61 1.20
C LEU A 103 -21.68 31.79 2.42
N GLN A 104 -22.48 31.82 3.49
CA GLN A 104 -22.19 31.05 4.69
C GLN A 104 -22.27 29.54 4.42
N LYS A 105 -23.26 29.08 3.63
CA LYS A 105 -23.35 27.68 3.17
C LYS A 105 -22.14 27.29 2.31
N GLY A 106 -21.68 28.19 1.44
CA GLY A 106 -20.47 27.98 0.64
C GLY A 106 -19.23 27.81 1.52
N HIS A 107 -19.04 28.68 2.51
CA HIS A 107 -17.93 28.57 3.46
C HIS A 107 -17.95 27.25 4.25
N THR A 108 -19.11 26.82 4.75
CA THR A 108 -19.20 25.56 5.51
C THR A 108 -18.93 24.35 4.62
N MET A 109 -19.48 24.29 3.41
CA MET A 109 -19.23 23.21 2.45
C MET A 109 -17.75 23.14 2.06
N LEU A 110 -17.14 24.29 1.81
CA LEU A 110 -15.73 24.39 1.47
C LEU A 110 -14.83 23.89 2.61
N ALA A 111 -15.16 24.24 3.86
CA ALA A 111 -14.44 23.72 5.03
C ALA A 111 -14.57 22.19 5.16
N GLN A 112 -15.76 21.64 4.93
CA GLN A 112 -15.99 20.18 4.94
C GLN A 112 -15.17 19.46 3.85
N ILE A 113 -15.14 20.01 2.63
CA ILE A 113 -14.36 19.45 1.52
C ILE A 113 -12.86 19.48 1.83
N ARG A 114 -12.34 20.60 2.36
CA ARG A 114 -10.94 20.72 2.76
C ARG A 114 -10.54 19.69 3.83
N GLU A 115 -11.39 19.47 4.82
CA GLU A 115 -11.11 18.45 5.84
C GLU A 115 -11.17 17.03 5.26
N LYS A 116 -12.10 16.76 4.35
CA LYS A 116 -12.16 15.47 3.64
C LYS A 116 -10.89 15.25 2.80
N GLU A 117 -10.43 16.27 2.07
CA GLU A 117 -9.19 16.23 1.30
C GLU A 117 -7.98 15.97 2.20
N ARG A 118 -7.89 16.67 3.34
CA ARG A 118 -6.82 16.45 4.33
C ARG A 118 -6.81 15.01 4.85
N ARG A 119 -7.98 14.44 5.17
CA ARG A 119 -8.08 13.03 5.62
C ARG A 119 -7.65 12.05 4.54
N LEU A 120 -8.11 12.24 3.30
CA LEU A 120 -7.73 11.41 2.17
C LEU A 120 -6.22 11.47 1.89
N LYS A 121 -5.62 12.66 2.02
CA LYS A 121 -4.16 12.81 1.89
C LYS A 121 -3.41 12.01 2.94
N VAL A 122 -3.82 12.10 4.21
CA VAL A 122 -3.20 11.31 5.30
C VAL A 122 -3.35 9.80 5.05
N GLN A 123 -4.52 9.36 4.57
CA GLN A 123 -4.76 7.96 4.23
C GLN A 123 -3.88 7.50 3.06
N ASN A 124 -3.75 8.32 2.01
CA ASN A 124 -2.90 8.02 0.87
C ASN A 124 -1.43 7.93 1.30
N ASP A 125 -0.95 8.85 2.14
CA ASP A 125 0.41 8.83 2.67
C ASP A 125 0.67 7.57 3.51
N ALA A 126 -0.32 7.08 4.25
CA ALA A 126 -0.23 5.81 4.97
C ALA A 126 -0.10 4.62 4.01
N ILE A 127 -0.99 4.52 3.02
CA ILE A 127 -0.95 3.46 2.00
C ILE A 127 0.38 3.45 1.24
N LEU A 128 0.93 4.63 0.92
CA LEU A 128 2.24 4.74 0.26
C LEU A 128 3.39 4.22 1.13
N ARG A 129 3.34 4.44 2.45
CA ARG A 129 4.33 3.89 3.39
C ARG A 129 4.21 2.37 3.46
N ASP A 130 3.00 1.84 3.59
CA ASP A 130 2.74 0.40 3.67
C ASP A 130 3.20 -0.28 2.37
N LEU A 131 2.86 0.30 1.21
CA LEU A 131 3.30 -0.20 -0.09
C LEU A 131 4.84 -0.24 -0.20
N LYS A 132 5.53 0.77 0.32
CA LYS A 132 7.00 0.79 0.34
C LYS A 132 7.56 -0.32 1.23
N GLN A 133 6.95 -0.55 2.39
CA GLN A 133 7.33 -1.61 3.31
C GLN A 133 7.14 -3.00 2.65
N GLU A 134 5.99 -3.25 2.05
CA GLU A 134 5.70 -4.51 1.36
C GLU A 134 6.67 -4.77 0.20
N LYS A 135 6.99 -3.74 -0.60
CA LYS A 135 8.01 -3.87 -1.67
C LYS A 135 9.39 -4.27 -1.10
N ASN A 136 9.76 -3.73 0.05
CA ASN A 136 11.02 -4.08 0.70
C ASN A 136 11.01 -5.53 1.21
N GLU A 137 9.93 -5.97 1.85
CA GLU A 137 9.79 -7.35 2.32
C GLU A 137 9.75 -8.35 1.17
N VAL A 138 9.03 -8.08 0.08
CA VAL A 138 9.06 -8.91 -1.14
C VAL A 138 10.49 -9.03 -1.68
N THR A 139 11.23 -7.92 -1.74
CA THR A 139 12.62 -7.93 -2.21
C THR A 139 13.53 -8.78 -1.31
N LYS A 140 13.35 -8.68 0.01
CA LYS A 140 14.08 -9.46 1.01
C LYS A 140 13.77 -10.95 0.92
N LEU A 141 12.48 -11.32 0.85
CA LEU A 141 12.04 -12.70 0.69
C LEU A 141 12.55 -13.31 -0.63
N LYS A 142 12.52 -12.54 -1.72
CA LYS A 142 13.10 -12.97 -3.00
C LYS A 142 14.59 -13.28 -2.90
N LYS A 143 15.37 -12.42 -2.21
CA LYS A 143 16.80 -12.68 -1.96
C LYS A 143 17.01 -13.95 -1.12
N GLN A 144 16.21 -14.14 -0.07
CA GLN A 144 16.27 -15.34 0.77
C GLN A 144 15.93 -16.61 -0.02
N SER A 145 14.91 -16.57 -0.88
CA SER A 145 14.55 -17.68 -1.77
C SER A 145 15.70 -18.06 -2.68
N LEU A 146 16.26 -17.08 -3.42
CA LEU A 146 17.39 -17.33 -4.33
C LEU A 146 18.60 -17.92 -3.60
N SER A 147 18.89 -17.43 -2.39
CA SER A 147 19.97 -17.98 -1.55
C SER A 147 19.71 -19.42 -1.15
N LYS A 148 18.47 -19.77 -0.77
CA LYS A 148 18.08 -21.14 -0.42
C LYS A 148 18.13 -22.06 -1.63
N ASP A 149 17.66 -21.60 -2.79
CA ASP A 149 17.70 -22.37 -4.03
C ASP A 149 19.15 -22.71 -4.41
N SER A 150 20.06 -21.73 -4.30
CA SER A 150 21.49 -21.96 -4.53
C SER A 150 22.11 -22.95 -3.52
N GLN A 151 21.72 -22.86 -2.24
CA GLN A 151 22.17 -23.80 -1.21
C GLN A 151 21.68 -25.22 -1.52
N HIS A 152 20.39 -25.40 -1.81
CA HIS A 152 19.82 -26.70 -2.16
C HIS A 152 20.48 -27.28 -3.41
N GLU A 153 20.73 -26.47 -4.43
CA GLU A 153 21.42 -26.90 -5.65
C GLU A 153 22.85 -27.39 -5.35
N HIS A 154 23.58 -26.69 -4.48
CA HIS A 154 24.90 -27.13 -4.02
C HIS A 154 24.82 -28.45 -3.23
N GLU A 155 23.85 -28.59 -2.33
CA GLU A 155 23.63 -29.82 -1.57
C GLU A 155 23.27 -31.01 -2.47
N LEU A 156 22.40 -30.80 -3.46
CA LEU A 156 22.06 -31.80 -4.48
C LEU A 156 23.29 -32.23 -5.27
N ARG A 157 24.11 -31.29 -5.74
CA ARG A 157 25.39 -31.61 -6.41
C ARG A 157 26.30 -32.44 -5.52
N ARG A 158 26.45 -32.07 -4.24
CA ARG A 158 27.26 -32.80 -3.26
C ARG A 158 26.74 -34.23 -3.05
N ILE A 159 25.43 -34.41 -2.90
CA ILE A 159 24.79 -35.73 -2.75
C ILE A 159 25.00 -36.59 -3.99
N ILE A 160 24.78 -36.03 -5.18
CA ILE A 160 24.99 -36.73 -6.46
C ILE A 160 26.44 -37.19 -6.59
N GLN A 161 27.41 -36.31 -6.30
CA GLN A 161 28.83 -36.65 -6.34
C GLN A 161 29.20 -37.75 -5.33
N SER A 162 28.71 -37.67 -4.10
CA SER A 162 28.92 -38.72 -3.09
C SER A 162 28.29 -40.05 -3.51
N GLY A 163 27.07 -40.02 -4.07
CA GLY A 163 26.41 -41.20 -4.61
C GLY A 163 27.18 -41.84 -5.76
N ASN A 164 27.75 -41.03 -6.65
CA ASN A 164 28.62 -41.52 -7.73
C ASN A 164 29.89 -42.16 -7.19
N LYS A 165 30.56 -41.54 -6.20
CA LYS A 165 31.74 -42.14 -5.54
C LYS A 165 31.43 -43.48 -4.88
N LEU A 166 30.30 -43.59 -4.16
CA LEU A 166 29.86 -44.84 -3.55
C LEU A 166 29.58 -45.92 -4.62
N ARG A 167 28.95 -45.53 -5.73
CA ARG A 167 28.70 -46.43 -6.87
C ARG A 167 30.00 -46.93 -7.48
N GLU A 168 30.98 -46.06 -7.69
CA GLU A 168 32.31 -46.43 -8.18
C GLU A 168 33.04 -47.38 -7.23
N GLN A 169 32.96 -47.12 -5.92
CA GLN A 169 33.52 -48.01 -4.90
C GLN A 169 32.86 -49.39 -4.93
N LEU A 170 31.53 -49.44 -5.03
CA LEU A 170 30.77 -50.68 -5.15
C LEU A 170 31.16 -51.46 -6.42
N GLN A 171 31.29 -50.77 -7.55
CA GLN A 171 31.72 -51.40 -8.81
C GLN A 171 33.13 -51.98 -8.68
N LYS A 172 34.05 -51.27 -8.03
CA LYS A 172 35.40 -51.79 -7.73
C LYS A 172 35.35 -53.00 -6.80
N SER A 173 34.58 -52.97 -5.72
CA SER A 173 34.47 -54.12 -4.80
C SER A 173 33.81 -55.34 -5.46
N THR A 174 32.80 -55.14 -6.30
CA THR A 174 32.13 -56.23 -7.03
C THR A 174 33.02 -56.78 -8.15
N GLY A 175 33.77 -55.93 -8.87
CA GLY A 175 34.74 -56.35 -9.88
C GLY A 175 36.00 -57.02 -9.32
N THR A 176 36.34 -56.75 -8.05
CA THR A 176 37.47 -57.37 -7.32
C THR A 176 37.00 -58.54 -6.42
N TYR A 177 35.71 -58.86 -6.41
CA TYR A 177 35.19 -60.00 -5.66
C TYR A 177 35.63 -61.30 -6.34
N ILE A 178 36.73 -61.87 -5.88
CA ILE A 178 37.11 -63.25 -6.13
C ILE A 178 36.39 -64.08 -5.05
N PRO A 179 35.43 -64.96 -5.42
CA PRO A 179 34.76 -65.82 -4.45
C PRO A 179 35.80 -66.55 -3.59
N LYS A 180 35.57 -66.62 -2.27
CA LYS A 180 36.47 -67.33 -1.33
C LYS A 180 36.80 -68.73 -1.84
N ASP A 181 35.84 -69.40 -2.47
CA ASP A 181 36.00 -70.71 -3.09
C ASP A 181 37.06 -70.75 -4.18
N LYS A 182 37.21 -69.71 -5.01
CA LYS A 182 38.27 -69.66 -6.04
C LYS A 182 39.65 -69.43 -5.43
N VAL A 183 39.75 -68.67 -4.33
CA VAL A 183 41.02 -68.48 -3.62
C VAL A 183 41.43 -69.77 -2.92
N ILE A 184 40.50 -70.42 -2.22
CA ILE A 184 40.71 -71.71 -1.56
C ILE A 184 41.04 -72.79 -2.60
N GLN A 185 40.32 -72.84 -3.72
CA GLN A 185 40.60 -73.80 -4.80
C GLN A 185 41.99 -73.58 -5.40
N LYS A 186 42.42 -72.33 -5.60
CA LYS A 186 43.77 -72.05 -6.10
C LYS A 186 44.85 -72.50 -5.10
N VAL A 187 44.68 -72.17 -3.82
CA VAL A 187 45.59 -72.60 -2.75
C VAL A 187 45.62 -74.13 -2.65
N GLN A 188 44.47 -74.80 -2.74
CA GLN A 188 44.37 -76.26 -2.74
C GLN A 188 45.08 -76.88 -3.95
N THR A 189 44.87 -76.34 -5.15
CA THR A 189 45.54 -76.86 -6.35
C THR A 189 47.06 -76.68 -6.31
N ASP A 190 47.56 -75.61 -5.68
CA ASP A 190 48.99 -75.40 -5.54
C ASP A 190 49.58 -76.32 -4.46
N HIS A 191 48.85 -76.57 -3.36
CA HIS A 191 49.23 -77.56 -2.36
C HIS A 191 49.23 -78.99 -2.92
N ASP A 192 48.22 -79.37 -3.72
CA ASP A 192 48.14 -80.70 -4.33
C ASP A 192 49.30 -80.96 -5.31
N LYS A 193 49.75 -79.92 -6.06
CA LYS A 193 50.95 -80.01 -6.90
C LYS A 193 52.20 -80.22 -6.06
N GLU A 194 52.33 -79.51 -4.95
CA GLU A 194 53.48 -79.65 -4.04
C GLU A 194 53.52 -81.05 -3.41
N VAL A 195 52.37 -81.57 -2.96
CA VAL A 195 52.24 -82.94 -2.46
C VAL A 195 52.59 -83.96 -3.54
N MET A 196 52.20 -83.74 -4.80
CA MET A 196 52.60 -84.59 -5.93
C MET A 196 54.12 -84.63 -6.13
N LEU A 197 54.79 -83.47 -6.04
CA LEU A 197 56.25 -83.39 -6.15
C LEU A 197 56.94 -84.13 -4.99
N TYR A 198 56.44 -83.99 -3.76
CA TYR A 198 56.97 -84.74 -2.62
C TYR A 198 56.78 -86.24 -2.80
N LYS A 199 55.59 -86.70 -3.23
CA LYS A 199 55.35 -88.12 -3.52
C LYS A 199 56.29 -88.67 -4.58
N GLN A 200 56.46 -87.94 -5.69
CA GLN A 200 57.38 -88.34 -6.76
C GLN A 200 58.83 -88.46 -6.25
N THR A 201 59.25 -87.52 -5.40
CA THR A 201 60.59 -87.54 -4.79
C THR A 201 60.76 -88.73 -3.86
N ILE A 202 59.76 -89.04 -3.03
CA ILE A 202 59.76 -90.21 -2.15
C ILE A 202 59.89 -91.50 -2.95
N CYS A 203 59.07 -91.70 -4.00
CA CYS A 203 59.17 -92.89 -4.84
C CYS A 203 60.56 -93.04 -5.48
N ARG A 204 61.19 -91.92 -5.88
CA ARG A 204 62.56 -91.94 -6.43
C ARG A 204 63.59 -92.36 -5.38
N LEU A 205 63.43 -91.91 -4.13
CA LEU A 205 64.31 -92.27 -3.03
C LEU A 205 64.10 -93.73 -2.60
N GLU A 206 62.86 -94.21 -2.56
CA GLU A 206 62.54 -95.61 -2.26
C GLU A 206 63.14 -96.56 -3.31
N GLU A 207 63.04 -96.22 -4.60
CA GLU A 207 63.66 -97.00 -5.67
C GLU A 207 65.19 -96.97 -5.59
N ASN A 208 65.78 -95.81 -5.27
CA ASN A 208 67.23 -95.71 -5.05
C ASN A 208 67.68 -96.60 -3.87
N ASN A 209 66.94 -96.57 -2.76
CA ASN A 209 67.20 -97.43 -1.61
C ASN A 209 67.06 -98.92 -1.97
N ARG A 210 66.08 -99.30 -2.80
CA ARG A 210 65.92 -100.67 -3.30
C ARG A 210 67.13 -101.12 -4.11
N LEU A 211 67.63 -100.26 -4.99
CA LEU A 211 68.83 -100.55 -5.79
C LEU A 211 70.07 -100.69 -4.92
N MET A 212 70.27 -99.80 -3.93
CA MET A 212 71.39 -99.92 -2.99
C MET A 212 71.31 -101.21 -2.17
N LEU A 213 70.13 -101.60 -1.70
CA LEU A 213 69.95 -102.87 -0.98
C LEU A 213 70.23 -104.09 -1.87
N GLN A 214 69.86 -104.01 -3.15
CA GLN A 214 70.17 -105.05 -4.13
C GLN A 214 71.69 -105.15 -4.35
N GLU A 215 72.38 -104.02 -4.52
CA GLU A 215 73.84 -103.99 -4.66
C GLU A 215 74.57 -104.50 -3.41
N ILE A 216 74.06 -104.17 -2.21
CA ILE A 216 74.58 -104.73 -0.95
C ILE A 216 74.43 -106.26 -0.92
N ASN A 217 73.29 -106.80 -1.36
CA ASN A 217 73.09 -108.25 -1.44
C ASN A 217 74.02 -108.89 -2.48
N ASP A 218 74.17 -108.30 -3.67
CA ASP A 218 75.06 -108.83 -4.71
C ASP A 218 76.54 -108.83 -4.25
N LEU A 219 76.96 -107.78 -3.53
CA LEU A 219 78.28 -107.71 -2.90
C LEU A 219 78.43 -108.75 -1.78
N LYS A 220 77.38 -108.98 -0.99
CA LYS A 220 77.37 -110.00 0.08
C LYS A 220 77.47 -111.41 -0.50
N ASP A 221 76.77 -111.69 -1.59
CA ASP A 221 76.85 -112.98 -2.30
C ASP A 221 78.22 -113.17 -2.94
N SER A 222 78.81 -112.12 -3.50
CA SER A 222 80.18 -112.14 -4.01
C SER A 222 81.22 -112.39 -2.91
N LEU A 223 81.06 -111.74 -1.74
CA LEU A 223 81.89 -111.98 -0.55
C LEU A 223 81.72 -113.40 -0.01
N SER A 224 80.49 -113.92 -0.01
CA SER A 224 80.19 -115.31 0.36
C SER A 224 80.90 -116.29 -0.58
N LEU A 225 80.78 -116.12 -1.90
CA LEU A 225 81.53 -116.90 -2.88
C LEU A 225 83.04 -116.80 -2.69
N HIS A 226 83.55 -115.62 -2.34
CA HIS A 226 84.98 -115.44 -2.06
C HIS A 226 85.40 -116.15 -0.77
N SER A 227 84.58 -116.14 0.28
CA SER A 227 84.77 -116.91 1.51
C SER A 227 84.78 -118.41 1.21
N THR A 228 83.81 -118.92 0.45
CA THR A 228 83.75 -120.33 0.05
C THR A 228 84.93 -120.71 -0.84
N ALA A 229 85.43 -119.80 -1.68
CA ALA A 229 86.63 -120.01 -2.47
C ALA A 229 87.90 -120.05 -1.60
N ILE A 230 87.98 -119.24 -0.53
CA ILE A 230 89.06 -119.30 0.47
C ILE A 230 88.98 -120.62 1.25
N ASP A 231 87.78 -121.05 1.66
CA ASP A 231 87.56 -122.31 2.36
C ASP A 231 87.95 -123.52 1.49
N LEU A 232 87.62 -123.50 0.19
CA LEU A 232 88.06 -124.52 -0.76
C LEU A 232 89.57 -124.45 -1.08
N GLN A 233 90.18 -123.26 -1.02
CA GLN A 233 91.64 -123.10 -1.09
C GLN A 233 92.34 -123.64 0.17
N MET A 234 91.72 -123.49 1.34
CA MET A 234 92.18 -124.08 2.59
C MET A 234 92.06 -125.61 2.57
N GLU A 235 90.97 -126.17 2.01
CA GLU A 235 90.83 -127.62 1.81
C GLU A 235 91.83 -128.21 0.80
N ALA A 236 92.20 -127.46 -0.23
CA ALA A 236 93.19 -127.92 -1.23
C ALA A 236 94.66 -127.79 -0.77
N SER A 237 94.95 -127.10 0.34
CA SER A 237 96.32 -126.78 0.80
C SER A 237 96.81 -127.56 2.03
N GLY A 238 95.99 -128.45 2.62
CA GLY A 238 96.48 -129.53 3.48
C GLY A 238 97.23 -129.11 4.75
N VAL A 239 96.64 -128.26 5.59
CA VAL A 239 97.13 -128.00 6.96
C VAL A 239 95.94 -128.01 7.93
N TRP A 240 95.87 -129.02 8.79
CA TRP A 240 94.95 -129.08 9.93
C TRP A 240 95.70 -128.71 11.21
N THR A 241 95.09 -127.86 12.04
CA THR A 241 95.35 -127.83 13.48
C THR A 241 94.04 -127.58 14.22
N ASP A 242 93.69 -128.50 15.12
CA ASP A 242 92.66 -128.39 16.14
C ASP A 242 92.96 -127.27 17.16
N THR A 243 91.91 -126.65 17.73
CA THR A 243 91.65 -126.58 19.18
C THR A 243 90.28 -125.94 19.47
N ASP A 244 89.69 -126.36 20.58
CA ASP A 244 88.31 -126.20 21.06
C ASP A 244 87.88 -124.80 21.53
N ALA A 245 86.59 -124.47 21.32
CA ALA A 245 85.59 -124.05 22.34
C ALA A 245 84.23 -123.69 21.70
#